data_AF-A0A401P7W2-F1
#
_entry.id   AF-A0A401P7W2-F1
#
_cell.length_a   1.000
_cell.length_b   1.000
_cell.length_c   1.000
_cell.angle_alpha   90.00
_cell.angle_beta   90.00
_cell.angle_gamma   90.00
#
_symmetry.space_group_name_H-M   'P 1'
#
loop_
_entity.id
_entity.type
_entity.pdbx_description
1 polymer ?
#
loop_
_entity_poly.entity_id
_entity_poly.type
_entity_poly.pdbx_seq_one_letter_code
_entity_poly.pdbx_strand_id
1 'polypeptide(L)'
;VKIFTNWFKCVSCNYHKEVFFLKNIMQPRRLLLISCMQALFLTVRLRPSTGLVALYLLALRASCEDLDSLQEALPYLKNKLRAEKSHTNHHNVPLTNLYQYSLGVLALCVNNVRVDHSVLSGLMPHEHHHHWIDTEAMMVLALKCVHESKVPNNDTWMYSDARRTKVQTAMNKLIQKIQNRQAENGKIGNIYSTSVALQALLAVRDKARWLKGKEKLLIEAQKGAFHNPMALSQLLPVLHEKTYLDIGQMDCSKERDGQKHSHSVTASHQTEPNSTRQTGFVNLTVRNINRAVVYTAELPLYQGTSLLGVLNEAKRNDTNFNFETKQTLWGPFLTSVHHLKAQDTARTYWHLITGENTPLKKGIKDYHPQPGEHILLQLSNF
;
A
#
# COMPACT_ATOMS: atom_id res chain seq x y z
N VAL A 1 -11.21 -12.76 -14.05
CA VAL A 1 -11.57 -11.55 -13.28
C VAL A 1 -11.75 -11.88 -11.78
N LYS A 2 -12.25 -13.07 -11.39
CA LYS A 2 -12.34 -13.57 -9.98
C LYS A 2 -11.16 -13.27 -9.03
N ILE A 3 -9.91 -13.35 -9.50
CA ILE A 3 -8.69 -13.06 -8.70
C ILE A 3 -8.62 -11.58 -8.32
N PHE A 4 -8.91 -10.68 -9.25
CA PHE A 4 -8.91 -9.24 -9.04
C PHE A 4 -10.13 -8.80 -8.20
N THR A 5 -11.28 -9.48 -8.33
CA THR A 5 -12.44 -9.24 -7.47
C THR A 5 -12.18 -9.67 -6.02
N ASN A 6 -11.48 -10.79 -5.79
CA ASN A 6 -11.07 -11.23 -4.45
C ASN A 6 -9.93 -10.37 -3.88
N TRP A 7 -9.07 -9.82 -4.73
CA TRP A 7 -8.01 -8.88 -4.39
C TRP A 7 -8.57 -7.61 -3.71
N PHE A 8 -9.61 -6.99 -4.27
CA PHE A 8 -10.26 -5.81 -3.66
C PHE A 8 -11.17 -6.13 -2.47
N LYS A 9 -11.78 -7.32 -2.43
CA LYS A 9 -12.49 -7.81 -1.23
C LYS A 9 -11.55 -7.93 -0.02
N CYS A 10 -10.29 -8.36 -0.20
CA CYS A 10 -9.31 -8.39 0.89
C CYS A 10 -8.95 -6.99 1.41
N VAL A 11 -8.77 -6.00 0.52
CA VAL A 11 -8.44 -4.62 0.91
C VAL A 11 -9.59 -3.95 1.68
N SER A 12 -10.85 -4.25 1.32
CA SER A 12 -12.05 -3.70 1.97
C SER A 12 -12.34 -4.31 3.36
N CYS A 13 -11.95 -5.57 3.60
CA CYS A 13 -12.18 -6.23 4.90
C CYS A 13 -11.49 -5.56 6.11
N ASN A 14 -10.49 -4.69 5.90
CA ASN A 14 -9.70 -4.08 6.98
C ASN A 14 -10.16 -2.66 7.38
N TYR A 15 -11.16 -2.10 6.71
CA TYR A 15 -11.75 -0.79 7.05
C TYR A 15 -13.02 -0.90 7.91
N HIS A 16 -13.58 -2.10 8.04
CA HIS A 16 -14.94 -2.32 8.55
C HIS A 16 -15.08 -2.54 10.07
N LYS A 17 -14.00 -2.51 10.86
CA LYS A 17 -14.04 -2.93 12.27
C LYS A 17 -13.85 -1.80 13.31
N GLU A 18 -14.34 -0.60 13.00
CA GLU A 18 -14.70 0.42 13.99
C GLU A 18 -16.11 1.02 13.75
N VAL A 19 -16.99 0.34 13.01
CA VAL A 19 -18.42 0.69 12.92
C VAL A 19 -19.23 -0.47 13.50
N PHE A 20 -19.28 -0.53 14.83
CA PHE A 20 -20.00 -1.54 15.62
C PHE A 20 -21.54 -1.46 15.49
N PHE A 21 -22.08 -0.80 14.46
CA PHE A 21 -23.50 -0.45 14.36
C PHE A 21 -24.30 -1.18 13.27
N LEU A 22 -23.69 -2.05 12.45
CA LEU A 22 -24.44 -2.85 11.44
C LEU A 22 -24.83 -4.24 11.95
N LYS A 23 -25.27 -4.33 13.22
CA LYS A 23 -25.58 -5.61 13.85
C LYS A 23 -26.91 -6.24 13.42
N ASN A 24 -27.77 -5.61 12.62
CA ASN A 24 -29.12 -6.20 12.45
C ASN A 24 -29.83 -6.14 11.10
N ILE A 25 -29.28 -5.58 10.01
CA ILE A 25 -30.12 -5.37 8.83
C ILE A 25 -29.38 -5.75 7.53
N MET A 26 -29.76 -6.93 7.04
CA MET A 26 -30.02 -7.28 5.63
C MET A 26 -28.90 -7.80 4.72
N GLN A 27 -29.05 -9.08 4.39
CA GLN A 27 -28.98 -9.59 3.01
C GLN A 27 -30.25 -9.16 2.24
N PRO A 28 -30.25 -8.99 0.90
CA PRO A 28 -29.54 -9.78 -0.10
C PRO A 28 -28.32 -9.10 -0.73
N ARG A 29 -27.31 -9.93 -0.96
CA ARG A 29 -25.92 -9.60 -1.27
C ARG A 29 -25.71 -9.27 -2.75
N ARG A 30 -25.35 -8.01 -3.05
CA ARG A 30 -24.50 -7.61 -4.20
C ARG A 30 -23.81 -6.23 -4.08
N LEU A 31 -23.88 -5.55 -2.94
CA LEU A 31 -23.46 -4.14 -2.78
C LEU A 31 -22.36 -3.86 -1.72
N LEU A 32 -21.61 -4.87 -1.30
CA LEU A 32 -20.69 -4.72 -0.16
C LEU A 32 -19.42 -3.90 -0.45
N LEU A 33 -18.96 -3.79 -1.70
CA LEU A 33 -17.78 -2.98 -2.04
C LEU A 33 -18.12 -1.49 -2.15
N ILE A 34 -19.31 -1.18 -2.67
CA ILE A 34 -19.74 0.19 -2.96
C ILE A 34 -20.31 0.88 -1.71
N SER A 35 -21.09 0.21 -0.84
CA SER A 35 -21.71 0.91 0.30
C SER A 35 -20.70 1.46 1.31
N CYS A 36 -19.53 0.83 1.48
CA CYS A 36 -18.52 1.33 2.41
C CYS A 36 -17.72 2.52 1.86
N MET A 37 -17.49 2.58 0.53
CA MET A 37 -16.82 3.72 -0.10
C MET A 37 -17.79 4.86 -0.44
N GLN A 38 -19.00 4.59 -0.94
CA GLN A 38 -20.05 5.61 -1.10
C GLN A 38 -20.45 6.25 0.23
N ALA A 39 -20.54 5.46 1.32
CA ALA A 39 -20.74 6.04 2.65
C ALA A 39 -19.55 6.93 3.05
N LEU A 40 -18.31 6.57 2.71
CA LEU A 40 -17.12 7.42 2.94
C LEU A 40 -17.16 8.72 2.11
N PHE A 41 -17.69 8.68 0.89
CA PHE A 41 -17.86 9.84 0.00
C PHE A 41 -18.97 10.80 0.49
N LEU A 42 -20.05 10.28 1.08
CA LEU A 42 -21.23 11.08 1.46
C LEU A 42 -21.26 11.53 2.93
N THR A 43 -20.59 10.84 3.86
CA THR A 43 -20.76 11.11 5.31
C THR A 43 -19.61 11.89 5.96
N VAL A 44 -18.48 12.07 5.28
CA VAL A 44 -17.34 12.83 5.82
C VAL A 44 -16.75 13.70 4.72
N ARG A 45 -16.43 14.97 5.01
CA ARG A 45 -15.60 15.85 4.17
C ARG A 45 -14.14 15.34 4.05
N LEU A 46 -13.92 14.05 3.81
CA LEU A 46 -12.61 13.46 3.59
C LEU A 46 -12.28 13.60 2.11
N ARG A 47 -11.32 14.46 1.77
CA ARG A 47 -10.75 14.52 0.42
C ARG A 47 -9.77 13.35 0.27
N PRO A 48 -10.07 12.29 -0.52
CA PRO A 48 -9.18 11.13 -0.63
C PRO A 48 -7.84 11.52 -1.26
N SER A 49 -6.78 10.79 -0.90
CA SER A 49 -5.44 10.98 -1.47
C SER A 49 -5.39 10.49 -2.92
N THR A 50 -4.38 10.95 -3.67
CA THR A 50 -4.13 10.51 -5.05
C THR A 50 -4.08 8.98 -5.16
N GLY A 51 -3.37 8.32 -4.23
CA GLY A 51 -3.27 6.86 -4.21
C GLY A 51 -4.59 6.15 -3.91
N LEU A 52 -5.43 6.69 -3.03
CA LEU A 52 -6.74 6.08 -2.74
C LEU A 52 -7.68 6.14 -3.94
N VAL A 53 -7.75 7.28 -4.62
CA VAL A 53 -8.55 7.42 -5.86
C VAL A 53 -8.03 6.48 -6.94
N ALA A 54 -6.71 6.38 -7.07
CA ALA A 54 -6.09 5.48 -8.04
C ALA A 54 -6.42 4.00 -7.76
N LEU A 55 -6.29 3.55 -6.51
CA LEU A 55 -6.69 2.19 -6.12
C LEU A 55 -8.17 1.93 -6.35
N TYR A 56 -9.04 2.90 -6.06
CA TYR A 56 -10.47 2.80 -6.32
C TYR A 56 -10.77 2.61 -7.81
N LEU A 57 -10.12 3.38 -8.69
CA LEU A 57 -10.26 3.22 -10.15
C LEU A 57 -9.74 1.87 -10.65
N LEU A 58 -8.62 1.39 -10.10
CA LEU A 58 -8.13 0.04 -10.39
C LEU A 58 -9.14 -1.02 -9.92
N ALA A 59 -9.82 -0.78 -8.80
CA ALA A 59 -10.85 -1.65 -8.23
C ALA A 59 -12.06 -1.80 -9.13
N LEU A 60 -12.63 -0.67 -9.54
CA LEU A 60 -13.81 -0.64 -10.40
C LEU A 60 -13.56 -1.36 -11.72
N ARG A 61 -12.40 -1.10 -12.33
CA ARG A 61 -12.01 -1.78 -13.56
C ARG A 61 -11.82 -3.30 -13.35
N ALA A 62 -11.25 -3.67 -12.22
CA ALA A 62 -11.07 -5.07 -11.83
C ALA A 62 -12.36 -5.81 -11.45
N SER A 63 -13.38 -5.09 -10.95
CA SER A 63 -14.64 -5.68 -10.48
C SER A 63 -15.68 -5.82 -11.59
N CYS A 64 -15.42 -5.27 -12.79
CA CYS A 64 -16.39 -5.23 -13.88
C CYS A 64 -17.68 -4.50 -13.48
N GLU A 65 -17.58 -3.52 -12.57
CA GLU A 65 -18.70 -2.66 -12.15
C GLU A 65 -18.87 -1.46 -13.08
N ASP A 66 -20.02 -0.80 -12.95
CA ASP A 66 -20.53 0.21 -13.88
C ASP A 66 -19.61 1.42 -14.06
N LEU A 67 -19.53 1.90 -15.30
CA LEU A 67 -18.62 2.93 -15.80
C LEU A 67 -18.98 4.34 -15.29
N ASP A 68 -20.19 4.55 -14.79
CA ASP A 68 -20.66 5.85 -14.28
C ASP A 68 -19.78 6.39 -13.15
N SER A 69 -19.34 5.49 -12.25
CA SER A 69 -18.41 5.83 -11.16
C SER A 69 -17.00 6.20 -11.64
N LEU A 70 -16.59 5.76 -12.83
CA LEU A 70 -15.32 6.15 -13.46
C LEU A 70 -15.40 7.58 -14.00
N GLN A 71 -16.58 8.03 -14.45
CA GLN A 71 -16.76 9.30 -15.15
C GLN A 71 -16.41 10.51 -14.27
N GLU A 72 -16.69 10.45 -12.96
CA GLU A 72 -16.31 11.49 -12.00
C GLU A 72 -14.90 11.29 -11.42
N ALA A 73 -14.50 10.04 -11.15
CA ALA A 73 -13.24 9.73 -10.51
C ALA A 73 -12.02 9.99 -11.41
N LEU A 74 -12.14 9.80 -12.73
CA LEU A 74 -11.04 10.01 -13.68
C LEU A 74 -10.62 11.51 -13.79
N PRO A 75 -11.53 12.48 -14.04
CA PRO A 75 -11.19 13.90 -13.98
C PRO A 75 -10.62 14.33 -12.63
N TYR A 76 -11.17 13.81 -11.54
CA TYR A 76 -10.67 14.10 -10.20
C TYR A 76 -9.23 13.62 -9.99
N LEU A 77 -8.90 12.40 -10.44
CA LEU A 77 -7.52 11.88 -10.40
C LEU A 77 -6.56 12.70 -11.25
N LYS A 78 -6.98 13.16 -12.44
CA LYS A 78 -6.17 14.07 -13.28
C LYS A 78 -5.82 15.35 -12.53
N ASN A 79 -6.81 15.97 -11.88
CA ASN A 79 -6.62 17.19 -11.11
C ASN A 79 -5.69 16.95 -9.90
N LYS A 80 -5.83 15.82 -9.21
CA LYS A 80 -4.93 15.42 -8.12
C LYS A 80 -3.48 15.29 -8.60
N LEU A 81 -3.21 14.61 -9.71
CA LEU A 81 -1.86 14.48 -10.26
C LEU A 81 -1.25 15.82 -10.69
N ARG A 82 -2.06 16.74 -11.23
CA ARG A 82 -1.62 18.11 -11.53
C ARG A 82 -1.26 18.87 -10.25
N ALA A 83 -2.05 18.73 -9.19
CA ALA A 83 -1.76 19.35 -7.89
C ALA A 83 -0.47 18.77 -7.26
N GLU A 84 -0.28 17.45 -7.32
CA GLU A 84 0.96 16.79 -6.91
C GLU A 84 2.17 17.34 -7.68
N LYS A 85 2.06 17.44 -9.02
CA LYS A 85 3.13 17.97 -9.86
C LYS A 85 3.43 19.44 -9.56
N SER A 86 2.39 20.25 -9.35
CA SER A 86 2.53 21.65 -8.96
C SER A 86 3.27 21.76 -7.63
N HIS A 87 2.87 20.99 -6.62
CA HIS A 87 3.54 20.99 -5.32
C HIS A 87 5.02 20.55 -5.44
N THR A 88 5.32 19.52 -6.24
CA THR A 88 6.70 19.10 -6.51
C THR A 88 7.53 20.21 -7.14
N ASN A 89 6.97 21.04 -8.01
CA ASN A 89 7.72 22.16 -8.59
C ASN A 89 8.08 23.24 -7.56
N HIS A 90 7.21 23.48 -6.59
CA HIS A 90 7.40 24.54 -5.59
C HIS A 90 8.22 24.05 -4.37
N HIS A 91 8.10 22.77 -4.01
CA HIS A 91 8.63 22.23 -2.75
C HIS A 91 9.59 21.05 -2.96
N ASN A 92 9.92 20.69 -4.20
CA ASN A 92 10.75 19.52 -4.58
C ASN A 92 10.19 18.16 -4.11
N VAL A 93 8.95 18.12 -3.62
CA VAL A 93 8.28 16.92 -3.12
C VAL A 93 6.81 16.90 -3.51
N PRO A 94 6.21 15.73 -3.80
CA PRO A 94 4.78 15.61 -4.03
C PRO A 94 3.96 15.89 -2.75
N LEU A 95 2.66 16.15 -2.89
CA LEU A 95 1.73 16.26 -1.75
C LEU A 95 1.62 14.93 -0.99
N THR A 96 1.80 13.82 -1.69
CA THR A 96 1.83 12.48 -1.09
C THR A 96 3.23 11.87 -1.16
N ASN A 97 3.46 10.95 -2.09
CA ASN A 97 4.75 10.33 -2.37
C ASN A 97 4.77 9.81 -3.81
N LEU A 98 5.97 9.50 -4.32
CA LEU A 98 6.13 9.02 -5.69
C LEU A 98 5.45 7.67 -5.95
N TYR A 99 5.21 6.85 -4.92
CA TYR A 99 4.42 5.62 -5.06
C TYR A 99 2.96 5.93 -5.44
N GLN A 100 2.30 6.82 -4.68
CA GLN A 100 0.92 7.24 -4.96
C GLN A 100 0.81 8.02 -6.27
N TYR A 101 1.81 8.85 -6.59
CA TYR A 101 1.89 9.53 -7.88
C TYR A 101 1.95 8.54 -9.04
N SER A 102 2.83 7.54 -8.95
CA SER A 102 2.98 6.48 -9.96
C SER A 102 1.71 5.65 -10.08
N LEU A 103 1.06 5.34 -8.96
CA LEU A 103 -0.21 4.63 -8.93
C LEU A 103 -1.32 5.41 -9.64
N GLY A 104 -1.35 6.73 -9.49
CA GLY A 104 -2.28 7.60 -10.23
C GLY A 104 -2.02 7.58 -11.74
N VAL A 105 -0.75 7.67 -12.16
CA VAL A 105 -0.39 7.56 -13.59
C VAL A 105 -0.80 6.20 -14.16
N LEU A 106 -0.53 5.11 -13.42
CA LEU A 106 -0.94 3.77 -13.78
C LEU A 106 -2.47 3.66 -13.91
N ALA A 107 -3.23 4.17 -12.94
CA ALA A 107 -4.69 4.10 -12.93
C ALA A 107 -5.33 4.86 -14.10
N LEU A 108 -4.81 6.03 -14.46
CA LEU A 108 -5.24 6.72 -15.68
C LEU A 108 -4.91 5.90 -16.93
N CYS A 109 -3.69 5.40 -17.02
CA CYS A 109 -3.20 4.68 -18.18
C CYS A 109 -3.98 3.38 -18.46
N VAL A 110 -4.21 2.53 -17.45
CA VAL A 110 -4.98 1.29 -17.64
C VAL A 110 -6.45 1.55 -17.98
N ASN A 111 -6.96 2.75 -17.66
CA ASN A 111 -8.28 3.21 -18.08
C ASN A 111 -8.27 3.94 -19.43
N ASN A 112 -7.19 3.78 -20.21
CA ASN A 112 -7.00 4.40 -21.52
C ASN A 112 -7.08 5.93 -21.52
N VAL A 113 -6.80 6.57 -20.38
CA VAL A 113 -6.75 8.02 -20.26
C VAL A 113 -5.33 8.51 -20.45
N ARG A 114 -5.15 9.39 -21.44
CA ARG A 114 -3.86 10.05 -21.71
C ARG A 114 -3.41 10.86 -20.48
N VAL A 115 -2.16 10.66 -20.09
CA VAL A 115 -1.51 11.39 -18.99
C VAL A 115 -0.77 12.60 -19.55
N ASP A 116 -0.95 13.75 -18.90
CA ASP A 116 -0.33 15.01 -19.31
C ASP A 116 1.20 14.93 -19.29
N HIS A 117 1.86 15.63 -20.22
CA HIS A 117 3.33 15.62 -20.32
C HIS A 117 4.03 16.03 -19.03
N SER A 118 3.56 17.12 -18.42
CA SER A 118 4.12 17.66 -17.18
C SER A 118 3.97 16.66 -16.03
N VAL A 119 2.90 15.86 -16.03
CA VAL A 119 2.70 14.82 -15.03
C VAL A 119 3.68 13.67 -15.28
N LEU A 120 3.82 13.21 -16.52
CA LEU A 120 4.76 12.13 -16.86
C LEU A 120 6.22 12.49 -16.56
N SER A 121 6.61 13.75 -16.74
CA SER A 121 7.98 14.18 -16.44
C SER A 121 8.34 14.03 -14.96
N GLY A 122 7.35 14.00 -14.06
CA GLY A 122 7.54 13.74 -12.63
C GLY A 122 7.97 12.30 -12.30
N LEU A 123 7.84 11.36 -13.23
CA LEU A 123 8.30 9.97 -13.08
C LEU A 123 9.68 9.70 -13.68
N MET A 124 10.34 10.71 -14.24
CA MET A 124 11.66 10.53 -14.83
C MET A 124 12.70 10.45 -13.71
N PRO A 125 13.47 9.34 -13.60
CA PRO A 125 14.44 9.17 -12.53
C PRO A 125 15.58 10.18 -12.69
N HIS A 126 15.97 10.81 -11.59
CA HIS A 126 17.18 11.63 -11.53
C HIS A 126 18.33 10.78 -10.98
N GLU A 127 19.57 11.04 -11.42
CA GLU A 127 20.69 10.12 -11.20
C GLU A 127 21.10 9.97 -9.73
N HIS A 128 20.76 10.94 -8.87
CA HIS A 128 21.12 10.95 -7.45
C HIS A 128 19.96 10.66 -6.49
N HIS A 129 18.77 10.31 -6.98
CA HIS A 129 17.66 9.94 -6.10
C HIS A 129 17.61 8.43 -5.88
N HIS A 130 17.81 8.04 -4.62
CA HIS A 130 17.50 6.70 -4.13
C HIS A 130 16.02 6.64 -3.77
N HIS A 131 15.29 5.76 -4.42
CA HIS A 131 13.90 5.49 -4.12
C HIS A 131 13.76 4.11 -3.49
N TRP A 132 12.74 3.97 -2.64
CA TRP A 132 12.31 2.68 -2.10
C TRP A 132 11.91 1.73 -3.23
N ILE A 133 12.22 0.44 -3.07
CA ILE A 133 11.90 -0.60 -4.07
C ILE A 133 10.43 -0.54 -4.51
N ASP A 134 9.51 -0.38 -3.55
CA ASP A 134 8.08 -0.27 -3.81
C ASP A 134 7.74 0.88 -4.77
N THR A 135 8.42 2.02 -4.58
CA THR A 135 8.24 3.21 -5.42
C THR A 135 8.78 2.96 -6.82
N GLU A 136 10.02 2.46 -6.93
CA GLU A 136 10.64 2.16 -8.23
C GLU A 136 9.80 1.13 -9.01
N ALA A 137 9.29 0.10 -8.34
CA ALA A 137 8.44 -0.92 -8.96
C ALA A 137 7.11 -0.34 -9.46
N MET A 138 6.46 0.52 -8.68
CA MET A 138 5.23 1.18 -9.12
C MET A 138 5.46 2.14 -10.28
N MET A 139 6.61 2.85 -10.28
CA MET A 139 7.03 3.67 -11.42
C MET A 139 7.23 2.84 -12.68
N VAL A 140 7.89 1.67 -12.59
CA VAL A 140 8.06 0.76 -13.73
C VAL A 140 6.71 0.32 -14.29
N LEU A 141 5.75 -0.09 -13.44
CA LEU A 141 4.41 -0.46 -13.89
C LEU A 141 3.72 0.71 -14.60
N ALA A 142 3.73 1.91 -14.03
CA ALA A 142 3.13 3.09 -14.64
C ALA A 142 3.77 3.44 -16.00
N LEU A 143 5.10 3.48 -16.06
CA LEU A 143 5.85 3.80 -17.28
C LEU A 143 5.68 2.74 -18.36
N LYS A 144 5.65 1.45 -17.98
CA LYS A 144 5.37 0.34 -18.89
C LYS A 144 4.00 0.50 -19.55
N CYS A 145 2.97 0.79 -18.76
CA CYS A 145 1.63 1.06 -19.29
C CYS A 145 1.67 2.21 -20.31
N VAL A 146 2.30 3.33 -19.96
CA VAL A 146 2.39 4.53 -20.82
C VAL A 146 3.14 4.23 -22.13
N HIS A 147 4.24 3.48 -22.05
CA HIS A 147 5.04 3.11 -23.22
C HIS A 147 4.24 2.26 -24.23
N GLU A 148 3.35 1.41 -23.74
CA GLU A 148 2.54 0.47 -24.54
C GLU A 148 1.12 0.99 -24.84
N SER A 149 0.78 2.21 -24.41
CA SER A 149 -0.56 2.77 -24.60
C SER A 149 -0.84 3.10 -26.06
N LYS A 150 -1.99 2.61 -26.55
CA LYS A 150 -2.56 2.94 -27.86
C LYS A 150 -3.86 3.73 -27.70
N VAL A 151 -4.26 4.45 -28.73
CA VAL A 151 -5.54 5.16 -28.76
C VAL A 151 -6.69 4.13 -28.75
N PRO A 152 -7.76 4.30 -27.95
CA PRO A 152 -8.90 3.37 -27.98
C PRO A 152 -9.46 3.20 -29.40
N ASN A 153 -9.76 1.97 -29.78
CA ASN A 153 -10.31 1.60 -31.10
C ASN A 153 -9.41 1.96 -32.29
N ASN A 154 -8.11 2.23 -32.05
CA ASN A 154 -7.15 2.54 -33.09
C ASN A 154 -5.76 2.02 -32.71
N ASP A 155 -5.10 1.31 -33.61
CA ASP A 155 -3.76 0.76 -33.35
C ASP A 155 -2.63 1.80 -33.27
N THR A 156 -2.93 3.08 -33.43
CA THR A 156 -1.97 4.19 -33.26
C THR A 156 -1.48 4.33 -31.82
N TRP A 157 -0.18 4.62 -31.68
CA TRP A 157 0.44 4.92 -30.39
C TRP A 157 -0.14 6.20 -29.79
N MET A 158 -0.45 6.17 -28.49
CA MET A 158 -0.95 7.34 -27.78
C MET A 158 0.13 8.43 -27.65
N TYR A 159 1.40 8.06 -27.56
CA TYR A 159 2.52 9.00 -27.37
C TYR A 159 3.49 8.93 -28.55
N SER A 160 4.14 10.06 -28.86
CA SER A 160 5.16 10.13 -29.92
C SER A 160 6.37 9.22 -29.62
N ASP A 161 7.08 8.81 -30.65
CA ASP A 161 8.26 7.93 -30.51
C ASP A 161 9.32 8.55 -29.59
N ALA A 162 9.61 9.84 -29.75
CA ALA A 162 10.53 10.56 -28.87
C ALA A 162 10.14 10.45 -27.38
N ARG A 163 8.83 10.45 -27.07
CA ARG A 163 8.35 10.27 -25.69
C ARG A 163 8.46 8.83 -25.24
N ARG A 164 8.05 7.89 -26.08
CA ARG A 164 8.11 6.46 -25.79
C ARG A 164 9.55 6.02 -25.51
N THR A 165 10.53 6.54 -26.26
CA THR A 165 11.96 6.33 -26.02
C THR A 165 12.41 6.88 -24.67
N LYS A 166 12.03 8.11 -24.30
CA LYS A 166 12.36 8.69 -22.98
C LYS A 166 11.78 7.86 -21.83
N VAL A 167 10.52 7.44 -21.96
CA VAL A 167 9.85 6.56 -20.99
C VAL A 167 10.56 5.21 -20.89
N GLN A 168 10.95 4.62 -22.02
CA GLN A 168 11.69 3.36 -22.06
C GLN A 168 13.05 3.49 -21.36
N THR A 169 13.80 4.56 -21.61
CA THR A 169 15.09 4.81 -20.94
C THR A 169 14.92 4.95 -19.43
N ALA A 170 13.91 5.72 -18.98
CA ALA A 170 13.59 5.86 -17.56
C ALA A 170 13.25 4.51 -16.92
N MET A 171 12.40 3.72 -17.58
CA MET A 171 12.01 2.39 -17.12
C MET A 171 13.21 1.44 -17.05
N ASN A 172 14.11 1.45 -18.04
CA ASN A 172 15.32 0.63 -18.04
C ASN A 172 16.26 0.96 -16.87
N LYS A 173 16.42 2.25 -16.54
CA LYS A 173 17.20 2.66 -15.36
C LYS A 173 16.58 2.13 -14.06
N LEU A 174 15.26 2.22 -13.91
CA LEU A 174 14.55 1.76 -12.72
C LEU A 174 14.59 0.24 -12.57
N ILE A 175 14.37 -0.51 -13.66
CA ILE A 175 14.39 -1.97 -13.59
C ILE A 175 15.79 -2.50 -13.27
N GLN A 176 16.84 -1.85 -13.79
CA GLN A 176 18.23 -2.19 -13.43
C GLN A 176 18.48 -2.01 -11.92
N LYS A 177 17.96 -0.93 -11.32
CA LYS A 177 18.04 -0.72 -9.85
C LYS A 177 17.33 -1.84 -9.07
N ILE A 178 16.14 -2.26 -9.52
CA ILE A 178 15.38 -3.36 -8.91
C ILE A 178 16.13 -4.69 -9.04
N GLN A 179 16.63 -5.01 -10.24
CA GLN A 179 17.36 -6.24 -10.53
C GLN A 179 18.64 -6.36 -9.70
N ASN A 180 19.40 -5.27 -9.57
CA ASN A 180 20.65 -5.24 -8.79
C ASN A 180 20.43 -5.37 -7.28
N ARG A 181 19.20 -5.17 -6.79
CA ARG A 181 18.84 -5.29 -5.37
C ARG A 181 18.14 -6.61 -5.05
N GLN A 182 18.06 -7.55 -5.99
CA GLN A 182 17.58 -8.90 -5.69
C GLN A 182 18.67 -9.67 -4.93
N ALA A 183 18.36 -10.03 -3.69
CA ALA A 183 19.22 -10.87 -2.87
C ALA A 183 19.31 -12.30 -3.40
N GLU A 184 20.32 -13.03 -2.95
CA GLU A 184 20.54 -14.43 -3.34
C GLU A 184 19.35 -15.35 -3.05
N ASN A 185 18.58 -15.05 -2.00
CA ASN A 185 17.38 -15.80 -1.65
C ASN A 185 16.10 -15.33 -2.38
N GLY A 186 16.23 -14.46 -3.38
CA GLY A 186 15.13 -13.98 -4.21
C GLY A 186 14.39 -12.74 -3.67
N LYS A 187 14.63 -12.31 -2.42
CA LYS A 187 14.02 -11.08 -1.88
C LYS A 187 14.52 -9.84 -2.61
N ILE A 188 13.64 -8.85 -2.80
CA ILE A 188 14.01 -7.54 -3.36
C ILE A 188 13.62 -6.47 -2.36
N GLY A 189 14.61 -5.83 -1.72
CA GLY A 189 14.38 -4.99 -0.55
C GLY A 189 14.00 -5.84 0.68
N ASN A 190 12.72 -5.80 1.09
CA ASN A 190 12.19 -6.68 2.13
C ASN A 190 11.10 -7.61 1.57
N ILE A 191 10.53 -8.49 2.41
CA ILE A 191 9.56 -9.48 1.96
C ILE A 191 8.26 -8.87 1.43
N TYR A 192 7.86 -7.71 1.94
CA TYR A 192 6.65 -6.99 1.53
C TYR A 192 6.87 -6.24 0.21
N SER A 193 8.03 -5.58 0.06
CA SER A 193 8.42 -4.90 -1.19
C SER A 193 8.61 -5.87 -2.36
N THR A 194 8.99 -7.11 -2.07
CA THR A 194 9.25 -8.14 -3.08
C THR A 194 8.01 -8.37 -3.96
N SER A 195 6.79 -8.33 -3.42
CA SER A 195 5.56 -8.57 -4.19
C SER A 195 5.40 -7.59 -5.36
N VAL A 196 5.48 -6.29 -5.09
CA VAL A 196 5.31 -5.27 -6.14
C VAL A 196 6.52 -5.25 -7.08
N ALA A 197 7.73 -5.49 -6.57
CA ALA A 197 8.94 -5.61 -7.39
C ALA A 197 8.85 -6.76 -8.40
N LEU A 198 8.26 -7.89 -8.01
CA LEU A 198 8.05 -9.02 -8.92
C LEU A 198 7.00 -8.70 -9.98
N GLN A 199 5.96 -7.92 -9.67
CA GLN A 199 5.04 -7.45 -10.71
C GLN A 199 5.79 -6.60 -11.76
N ALA A 200 6.72 -5.74 -11.34
CA ALA A 200 7.54 -4.96 -12.27
C ALA A 200 8.48 -5.84 -13.12
N LEU A 201 9.13 -6.84 -12.53
CA LEU A 201 9.96 -7.81 -13.27
C LEU A 201 9.14 -8.63 -14.27
N LEU A 202 7.95 -9.07 -13.88
CA LEU A 202 7.04 -9.79 -14.78
C LEU A 202 6.60 -8.91 -15.95
N ALA A 203 6.30 -7.63 -15.69
CA ALA A 203 5.90 -6.66 -16.70
C ALA A 203 6.99 -6.43 -17.76
N VAL A 204 8.28 -6.49 -17.39
CA VAL A 204 9.40 -6.41 -18.34
C VAL A 204 9.86 -7.78 -18.87
N ARG A 205 9.13 -8.85 -18.55
CA ARG A 205 9.40 -10.24 -18.98
C ARG A 205 10.70 -10.85 -18.43
N ASP A 206 11.19 -10.38 -17.28
CA ASP A 206 12.31 -11.02 -16.56
C ASP A 206 11.80 -12.22 -15.72
N LYS A 207 11.46 -13.31 -16.41
CA LYS A 207 10.87 -14.50 -15.80
C LYS A 207 11.81 -15.22 -14.82
N ALA A 208 13.12 -15.20 -15.07
CA ALA A 208 14.10 -15.88 -14.24
C ALA A 208 14.16 -15.26 -12.83
N ARG A 209 14.33 -13.92 -12.75
CA ARG A 209 14.31 -13.23 -11.46
C ARG A 209 12.95 -13.26 -10.79
N TRP A 210 11.88 -13.20 -11.59
CA TRP A 210 10.52 -13.34 -11.09
C TRP A 210 10.27 -14.68 -10.39
N LEU A 211 10.66 -15.79 -11.02
CA LEU A 211 10.46 -17.13 -10.47
C LEU A 211 11.19 -17.30 -9.14
N LYS A 212 12.45 -16.87 -9.09
CA LYS A 212 13.29 -16.90 -7.88
C LYS A 212 12.64 -16.14 -6.71
N GLY A 213 12.10 -14.95 -6.96
CA GLY A 213 11.40 -14.20 -5.92
C GLY A 213 10.05 -14.83 -5.54
N LYS A 214 9.31 -15.39 -6.51
CA LYS A 214 8.01 -16.03 -6.28
C LYS A 214 8.14 -17.24 -5.35
N GLU A 215 9.15 -18.09 -5.55
CA GLU A 215 9.46 -19.22 -4.66
C GLU A 215 9.67 -18.73 -3.22
N LYS A 216 10.42 -17.63 -3.06
CA LYS A 216 10.64 -17.03 -1.74
C LYS A 216 9.34 -16.53 -1.11
N LEU A 217 8.48 -15.85 -1.88
CA LEU A 217 7.19 -15.37 -1.37
C LEU A 217 6.28 -16.52 -0.94
N LEU A 218 6.26 -17.64 -1.67
CA LEU A 218 5.48 -18.82 -1.31
C LEU A 218 5.92 -19.41 0.04
N ILE A 219 7.23 -19.57 0.26
CA ILE A 219 7.77 -20.05 1.54
C ILE A 219 7.38 -19.13 2.69
N GLU A 220 7.48 -17.81 2.50
CA GLU A 220 7.15 -16.84 3.55
C GLU A 220 5.63 -16.74 3.78
N ALA A 221 4.81 -16.93 2.75
CA ALA A 221 3.36 -17.03 2.88
C ALA A 221 2.94 -18.25 3.70
N GLN A 222 3.55 -19.42 3.48
CA GLN A 222 3.32 -20.63 4.29
C GLN A 222 3.70 -20.43 5.77
N LYS A 223 4.68 -19.57 6.05
CA LYS A 223 5.07 -19.19 7.41
C LYS A 223 4.18 -18.10 8.04
N GLY A 224 3.15 -17.64 7.33
CA GLY A 224 2.28 -16.57 7.82
C GLY A 224 2.91 -15.17 7.74
N ALA A 225 3.76 -14.87 6.77
CA ALA A 225 4.29 -13.50 6.63
C ALA A 225 3.22 -12.49 6.19
N PHE A 226 2.16 -12.95 5.51
CA PHE A 226 1.17 -12.12 4.79
C PHE A 226 -0.22 -12.11 5.45
N HIS A 227 -0.30 -11.87 6.76
CA HIS A 227 -1.58 -11.69 7.47
C HIS A 227 -2.23 -10.33 7.19
N ASN A 228 -1.42 -9.29 6.92
CA ASN A 228 -1.93 -7.97 6.61
C ASN A 228 -2.68 -8.01 5.25
N PRO A 229 -3.98 -7.65 5.20
CA PRO A 229 -4.77 -7.75 3.98
C PRO A 229 -4.20 -6.93 2.81
N MET A 230 -3.58 -5.79 3.06
CA MET A 230 -2.94 -4.98 2.01
C MET A 230 -1.69 -5.67 1.48
N ALA A 231 -0.85 -6.23 2.35
CA ALA A 231 0.32 -7.02 1.92
C ALA A 231 -0.10 -8.25 1.10
N LEU A 232 -1.11 -8.99 1.57
CA LEU A 232 -1.67 -10.14 0.86
C LEU A 232 -2.22 -9.71 -0.51
N SER A 233 -2.87 -8.55 -0.56
CA SER A 233 -3.40 -8.02 -1.80
C SER A 233 -2.29 -7.82 -2.84
N GLN A 234 -1.13 -7.30 -2.46
CA GLN A 234 -0.01 -7.08 -3.39
C GLN A 234 0.65 -8.39 -3.84
N LEU A 235 0.58 -9.43 -3.02
CA LEU A 235 1.12 -10.77 -3.30
C LEU A 235 0.28 -11.54 -4.33
N LEU A 236 -1.05 -11.50 -4.22
CA LEU A 236 -1.95 -12.35 -5.00
C LEU A 236 -1.73 -12.27 -6.53
N PRO A 237 -1.58 -11.09 -7.17
CA PRO A 237 -1.28 -11.02 -8.60
C PRO A 237 -0.02 -11.82 -8.97
N VAL A 238 1.05 -11.72 -8.19
CA VAL A 238 2.30 -12.43 -8.44
C VAL A 238 2.10 -13.94 -8.44
N LEU A 239 1.34 -14.47 -7.46
CA LEU A 239 1.08 -15.91 -7.37
C LEU A 239 0.35 -16.45 -8.60
N HIS A 240 -0.49 -15.61 -9.22
CA HIS A 240 -1.24 -15.92 -10.43
C HIS A 240 -0.55 -15.51 -11.73
N GLU A 241 0.73 -15.12 -11.70
CA GLU A 241 1.46 -14.62 -12.88
C GLU A 241 0.75 -13.42 -13.52
N LYS A 242 0.29 -12.50 -12.66
CA LYS A 242 -0.41 -11.27 -13.00
C LYS A 242 0.25 -10.04 -12.38
N THR A 243 -0.05 -8.89 -12.97
CA THR A 243 0.40 -7.57 -12.58
C THR A 243 -0.78 -6.61 -12.59
N TYR A 244 -0.58 -5.38 -12.11
CA TYR A 244 -1.59 -4.33 -12.26
C TYR A 244 -1.83 -3.90 -13.72
N LEU A 245 -0.92 -4.22 -14.65
CA LEU A 245 -1.12 -3.94 -16.08
C LEU A 245 -2.23 -4.79 -16.69
N ASP A 246 -2.39 -6.03 -16.19
CA ASP A 246 -3.42 -6.95 -16.66
C ASP A 246 -4.84 -6.40 -16.45
N ILE A 247 -5.03 -5.46 -15.50
CA ILE A 247 -6.31 -4.78 -15.26
C ILE A 247 -6.77 -4.00 -16.51
N GLY A 248 -5.83 -3.45 -17.28
CA GLY A 248 -6.13 -2.76 -18.53
C GLY A 248 -6.76 -3.67 -19.59
N GLN A 249 -6.42 -4.96 -19.57
CA GLN A 249 -6.81 -5.96 -20.57
C GLN A 249 -7.97 -6.86 -20.10
N MET A 250 -8.56 -6.57 -18.94
CA MET A 250 -9.67 -7.36 -18.41
C MET A 250 -10.89 -7.20 -19.32
N ASP A 251 -11.32 -8.32 -19.89
CA ASP A 251 -12.55 -8.42 -20.68
C ASP A 251 -13.66 -9.03 -19.81
N CYS A 252 -14.56 -8.17 -19.37
CA CYS A 252 -15.67 -8.52 -18.48
C CYS A 252 -16.79 -9.31 -19.19
N SER A 253 -16.81 -9.34 -20.54
CA SER A 253 -17.80 -10.08 -21.30
C SER A 253 -17.61 -11.61 -21.22
N LYS A 254 -16.39 -12.05 -20.87
CA LYS A 254 -15.98 -13.45 -20.77
C LYS A 254 -16.26 -14.10 -19.41
N GLU A 255 -16.81 -13.38 -18.43
CA GLU A 255 -17.27 -13.95 -17.15
C GLU A 255 -18.78 -14.25 -17.11
N ARG A 256 -19.29 -14.85 -18.20
CA ARG A 256 -20.50 -15.68 -18.12
C ARG A 256 -20.09 -17.11 -17.79
N ASP A 257 -19.94 -17.40 -16.50
CA ASP A 257 -20.57 -18.55 -15.85
C ASP A 257 -20.04 -18.84 -14.43
N GLY A 258 -20.94 -19.44 -13.67
CA GLY A 258 -20.91 -19.57 -12.23
C GLY A 258 -19.70 -20.28 -11.66
N GLN A 259 -19.15 -19.72 -10.58
CA GLN A 259 -18.92 -20.53 -9.40
C GLN A 259 -18.96 -19.61 -8.18
N LYS A 260 -20.12 -19.59 -7.53
CA LYS A 260 -20.29 -18.99 -6.21
C LYS A 260 -19.59 -19.92 -5.21
N HIS A 261 -18.29 -19.72 -4.98
CA HIS A 261 -17.68 -20.26 -3.77
C HIS A 261 -18.17 -19.42 -2.60
N SER A 262 -19.32 -19.83 -2.05
CA SER A 262 -19.78 -19.38 -0.74
C SER A 262 -19.00 -20.16 0.32
N HIS A 263 -17.68 -19.97 0.38
CA HIS A 263 -16.97 -20.29 1.60
C HIS A 263 -17.30 -19.16 2.57
N SER A 264 -18.25 -19.43 3.46
CA SER A 264 -18.38 -18.68 4.70
C SER A 264 -17.12 -18.98 5.51
N VAL A 265 -16.03 -18.27 5.21
CA VAL A 265 -14.93 -18.16 6.15
C VAL A 265 -15.52 -17.39 7.31
N THR A 266 -15.79 -18.08 8.41
CA THR A 266 -16.06 -17.45 9.69
C THR A 266 -14.86 -16.56 9.93
N ALA A 267 -15.03 -15.25 9.73
CA ALA A 267 -13.99 -14.28 10.02
C ALA A 267 -13.79 -14.36 11.54
N SER A 268 -12.83 -15.17 11.97
CA SER A 268 -12.37 -15.14 13.35
C SER A 268 -11.97 -13.69 13.60
N HIS A 269 -12.75 -13.01 14.41
CA HIS A 269 -12.39 -11.70 14.90
C HIS A 269 -11.14 -11.93 15.76
N GLN A 270 -9.97 -11.72 15.17
CA GLN A 270 -8.77 -11.40 15.94
C GLN A 270 -8.98 -10.00 16.50
N THR A 271 -9.88 -9.91 17.48
CA THR A 271 -9.73 -8.94 18.57
C THR A 271 -8.36 -9.22 19.17
N GLU A 272 -7.63 -8.17 19.56
CA GLU A 272 -6.42 -8.36 20.37
C GLU A 272 -6.73 -9.40 21.44
N PRO A 273 -5.92 -10.45 21.58
CA PRO A 273 -6.17 -11.43 22.62
C PRO A 273 -6.17 -10.67 23.95
N ASN A 274 -7.32 -10.62 24.63
CA ASN A 274 -7.40 -10.24 26.04
C ASN A 274 -6.82 -11.39 26.87
N SER A 275 -5.57 -11.75 26.57
CA SER A 275 -4.83 -12.75 27.31
C SER A 275 -4.32 -12.09 28.58
N THR A 276 -4.77 -12.57 29.72
CA THR A 276 -4.21 -12.16 31.02
C THR A 276 -2.89 -12.88 31.31
N ARG A 277 -2.46 -13.81 30.44
CA ARG A 277 -1.21 -14.54 30.58
C ARG A 277 -0.04 -13.65 30.19
N GLN A 278 0.60 -13.05 31.19
CA GLN A 278 1.85 -12.33 31.03
C GLN A 278 2.96 -13.31 30.60
N THR A 279 3.69 -12.96 29.55
CA THR A 279 4.79 -13.73 28.98
C THR A 279 6.16 -13.09 29.24
N GLY A 280 6.20 -11.86 29.74
CA GLY A 280 7.43 -11.16 30.12
C GLY A 280 7.22 -9.65 30.17
N PHE A 281 8.26 -8.92 29.80
CA PHE A 281 8.27 -7.46 29.69
C PHE A 281 8.81 -7.01 28.34
N VAL A 282 8.50 -5.79 27.95
CA VAL A 282 9.05 -5.11 26.77
C VAL A 282 9.50 -3.71 27.17
N ASN A 283 10.68 -3.31 26.70
CA ASN A 283 11.20 -1.98 26.93
C ASN A 283 10.73 -1.05 25.80
N LEU A 284 10.08 0.06 26.13
CA LEU A 284 9.64 1.07 25.17
C LEU A 284 10.39 2.37 25.42
N THR A 285 11.05 2.90 24.39
CA THR A 285 11.67 4.23 24.41
C THR A 285 11.10 5.09 23.29
N VAL A 286 10.81 6.35 23.61
CA VAL A 286 10.38 7.36 22.62
C VAL A 286 11.46 8.44 22.52
N ARG A 287 11.88 8.74 21.29
CA ARG A 287 12.81 9.82 20.98
C ARG A 287 12.16 10.87 20.09
N ASN A 288 12.41 12.13 20.43
CA ASN A 288 12.02 13.25 19.58
C ASN A 288 12.96 13.39 18.36
N ILE A 289 12.73 14.43 17.55
CA ILE A 289 13.48 14.68 16.32
C ILE A 289 14.99 14.91 16.56
N ASN A 290 15.35 15.43 17.74
CA ASN A 290 16.74 15.66 18.16
C ASN A 290 17.38 14.41 18.81
N ARG A 291 16.71 13.26 18.72
CA ARG A 291 17.09 11.99 19.35
C ARG A 291 17.12 12.02 20.88
N ALA A 292 16.59 13.07 21.51
CA ALA A 292 16.44 13.13 22.96
C ALA A 292 15.34 12.17 23.40
N VAL A 293 15.60 11.41 24.46
CA VAL A 293 14.61 10.51 25.07
C VAL A 293 13.57 11.35 25.78
N VAL A 294 12.31 11.20 25.38
CA VAL A 294 11.17 11.92 25.97
C VAL A 294 10.27 11.02 26.82
N TYR A 295 10.37 9.70 26.62
CA TYR A 295 9.64 8.72 27.42
C TYR A 295 10.39 7.39 27.41
N THR A 296 10.37 6.70 28.54
CA THR A 296 10.86 5.32 28.65
C THR A 296 10.02 4.55 29.66
N ALA A 297 9.69 3.30 29.36
CA ALA A 297 8.98 2.43 30.29
C ALA A 297 9.30 0.97 30.01
N GLU A 298 9.37 0.18 31.07
CA GLU A 298 9.28 -1.28 31.02
C GLU A 298 7.80 -1.66 31.21
N LEU A 299 7.23 -2.38 30.25
CA LEU A 299 5.79 -2.66 30.20
C LEU A 299 5.54 -4.18 30.24
N PRO A 300 4.49 -4.65 30.93
CA PRO A 300 4.13 -6.06 30.89
C PRO A 300 3.75 -6.46 29.45
N LEU A 301 4.26 -7.61 29.01
CA LEU A 301 3.96 -8.19 27.70
C LEU A 301 3.08 -9.42 27.86
N TYR A 302 1.87 -9.37 27.32
CA TYR A 302 0.93 -10.50 27.33
C TYR A 302 1.01 -11.31 26.04
N GLN A 303 0.66 -12.60 26.12
CA GLN A 303 0.74 -13.51 25.00
C GLN A 303 -0.05 -13.02 23.78
N GLY A 304 0.63 -12.84 22.64
CA GLY A 304 0.01 -12.45 21.37
C GLY A 304 -0.33 -10.96 21.25
N THR A 305 0.17 -10.11 22.15
CA THR A 305 -0.04 -8.66 22.10
C THR A 305 0.78 -8.04 20.96
N SER A 306 0.15 -7.17 20.16
CA SER A 306 0.88 -6.40 19.15
C SER A 306 1.57 -5.18 19.76
N LEU A 307 2.42 -4.50 19.00
CA LEU A 307 2.99 -3.22 19.43
C LEU A 307 1.90 -2.16 19.71
N LEU A 308 0.75 -2.22 19.03
CA LEU A 308 -0.41 -1.38 19.37
C LEU A 308 -0.93 -1.69 20.78
N GLY A 309 -1.00 -2.97 21.15
CA GLY A 309 -1.35 -3.39 22.51
C GLY A 309 -0.34 -2.88 23.55
N VAL A 310 0.96 -2.95 23.26
CA VAL A 310 2.01 -2.37 24.11
C VAL A 310 1.84 -0.86 24.31
N LEU A 311 1.47 -0.12 23.26
CA LEU A 311 1.20 1.32 23.37
C LEU A 311 -0.07 1.62 24.20
N ASN A 312 -1.07 0.75 24.13
CA ASN A 312 -2.25 0.85 24.99
C ASN A 312 -1.89 0.58 26.46
N GLU A 313 -1.00 -0.39 26.75
CA GLU A 313 -0.48 -0.62 28.10
C GLU A 313 0.30 0.59 28.62
N ALA A 314 1.15 1.20 27.79
CA ALA A 314 1.86 2.43 28.14
C ALA A 314 0.88 3.55 28.55
N LYS A 315 -0.20 3.73 27.79
CA LYS A 315 -1.25 4.73 28.07
C LYS A 315 -2.07 4.42 29.33
N ARG A 316 -2.22 3.14 29.69
CA ARG A 316 -2.90 2.72 30.93
C ARG A 316 -2.00 2.94 32.15
N ASN A 317 -0.70 2.67 32.01
CA ASN A 317 0.27 2.74 33.09
C ASN A 317 0.73 4.17 33.41
N ASP A 318 0.78 5.05 32.40
CA ASP A 318 1.12 6.46 32.56
C ASP A 318 0.07 7.37 31.94
N THR A 319 -0.62 8.15 32.79
CA THR A 319 -1.64 9.13 32.37
C THR A 319 -1.11 10.24 31.46
N ASN A 320 0.20 10.51 31.49
CA ASN A 320 0.87 11.48 30.63
C ASN A 320 1.33 10.85 29.29
N PHE A 321 1.31 9.52 29.18
CA PHE A 321 1.59 8.87 27.91
C PHE A 321 0.35 8.86 27.01
N ASN A 322 0.47 9.41 25.81
CA ASN A 322 -0.55 9.29 24.78
C ASN A 322 0.05 8.87 23.44
N PHE A 323 -0.81 8.41 22.55
CA PHE A 323 -0.48 8.25 21.15
C PHE A 323 -1.75 8.39 20.31
N GLU A 324 -1.58 8.80 19.06
CA GLU A 324 -2.67 8.93 18.09
C GLU A 324 -2.34 8.14 16.83
N THR A 325 -3.36 7.52 16.25
CA THR A 325 -3.23 6.80 14.98
C THR A 325 -4.23 7.32 13.97
N LYS A 326 -3.92 7.13 12.69
CA LYS A 326 -4.82 7.35 11.56
C LYS A 326 -5.05 6.03 10.86
N GLN A 327 -6.31 5.67 10.62
CA GLN A 327 -6.62 4.44 9.89
C GLN A 327 -6.21 4.53 8.41
N THR A 328 -5.48 3.52 7.93
CA THR A 328 -5.05 3.39 6.54
C THR A 328 -5.41 2.02 5.98
N LEU A 329 -5.21 1.80 4.67
CA LEU A 329 -5.37 0.46 4.07
C LEU A 329 -4.40 -0.57 4.67
N TRP A 330 -3.26 -0.12 5.20
CA TRP A 330 -2.27 -0.97 5.88
C TRP A 330 -2.58 -1.17 7.37
N GLY A 331 -3.62 -0.52 7.91
CA GLY A 331 -3.95 -0.53 9.35
C GLY A 331 -3.68 0.82 10.03
N PRO A 332 -3.68 0.86 11.38
CA PRO A 332 -3.47 2.09 12.14
C PRO A 332 -2.04 2.58 11.97
N PHE A 333 -1.90 3.75 11.34
CA PHE A 333 -0.63 4.43 11.14
C PHE A 333 -0.35 5.38 12.30
N LEU A 334 0.81 5.26 12.93
CA LEU A 334 1.18 6.06 14.11
C LEU A 334 1.47 7.52 13.69
N THR A 335 0.72 8.46 14.26
CA THR A 335 0.79 9.89 13.91
C THR A 335 1.28 10.79 15.03
N SER A 336 1.06 10.39 16.28
CA SER A 336 1.52 11.12 17.46
C SER A 336 1.95 10.13 18.55
N VAL A 337 3.00 10.47 19.30
CA VAL A 337 3.45 9.72 20.47
C VAL A 337 3.93 10.72 21.51
N HIS A 338 3.47 10.57 22.75
CA HIS A 338 3.82 11.42 23.87
C HIS A 338 3.70 12.92 23.52
N HIS A 339 2.51 13.29 23.01
CA HIS A 339 2.14 14.65 22.57
C HIS A 339 2.95 15.21 21.39
N LEU A 340 3.88 14.45 20.82
CA LEU A 340 4.67 14.86 19.65
C LEU A 340 4.04 14.34 18.37
N LYS A 341 3.61 15.25 17.50
CA LYS A 341 2.91 14.92 16.26
C LYS A 341 3.85 14.95 15.06
N ALA A 342 3.79 13.90 14.24
CA ALA A 342 4.40 13.88 12.92
C ALA A 342 3.65 14.82 11.96
N GLN A 343 4.40 15.49 11.09
CA GLN A 343 3.89 16.51 10.17
C GLN A 343 4.27 16.18 8.73
N ASP A 344 3.26 16.06 7.87
CA ASP A 344 3.44 15.81 6.44
C ASP A 344 4.24 16.95 5.76
N THR A 345 3.95 18.21 6.12
CA THR A 345 4.62 19.41 5.58
C THR A 345 6.10 19.46 5.94
N ALA A 346 6.45 19.07 7.16
CA ALA A 346 7.84 18.99 7.63
C ALA A 346 8.51 17.65 7.27
N ARG A 347 7.79 16.74 6.59
CA ARG A 347 8.28 15.40 6.22
C ARG A 347 8.81 14.60 7.41
N THR A 348 8.12 14.72 8.54
CA THR A 348 8.42 13.93 9.75
C THR A 348 7.50 12.73 9.85
N TYR A 349 8.00 11.63 10.41
CA TYR A 349 7.22 10.41 10.66
C TYR A 349 7.75 9.67 11.90
N TRP A 350 6.92 8.80 12.47
CA TRP A 350 7.34 7.90 13.56
C TRP A 350 8.00 6.64 13.00
N HIS A 351 9.33 6.57 13.14
CA HIS A 351 10.12 5.40 12.77
C HIS A 351 10.09 4.37 13.90
N LEU A 352 9.67 3.14 13.57
CA LEU A 352 9.61 2.02 14.51
C LEU A 352 10.89 1.18 14.37
N ILE A 353 11.63 1.01 15.46
CA ILE A 353 12.97 0.42 15.45
C ILE A 353 13.09 -0.57 16.61
N THR A 354 13.84 -1.67 16.44
CA THR A 354 14.27 -2.53 17.56
C THR A 354 15.45 -1.91 18.31
N GLY A 355 15.78 -2.45 19.49
CA GLY A 355 16.95 -2.03 20.29
C GLY A 355 18.28 -2.18 19.57
N GLU A 356 18.35 -3.08 18.59
CA GLU A 356 19.51 -3.29 17.71
C GLU A 356 19.58 -2.27 16.56
N ASN A 357 18.84 -1.17 16.65
CA ASN A 357 18.74 -0.13 15.63
C ASN A 357 18.26 -0.65 14.26
N THR A 358 17.46 -1.73 14.25
CA THR A 358 16.90 -2.32 13.04
C THR A 358 15.46 -1.84 12.81
N PRO A 359 15.13 -1.22 11.66
CA PRO A 359 13.77 -0.82 11.33
C PRO A 359 12.79 -1.99 11.33
N LEU A 360 11.63 -1.80 11.94
CA LEU A 360 10.55 -2.78 11.85
C LEU A 360 10.01 -2.86 10.43
N LYS A 361 9.69 -4.08 10.00
CA LYS A 361 9.12 -4.36 8.67
C LYS A 361 7.58 -4.39 8.68
N LYS A 362 6.96 -4.18 9.84
CA LYS A 362 5.51 -4.29 10.09
C LYS A 362 5.03 -3.06 10.86
N GLY A 363 3.75 -2.71 10.69
CA GLY A 363 3.12 -1.64 11.46
C GLY A 363 2.80 -2.06 12.90
N ILE A 364 2.37 -1.11 13.72
CA ILE A 364 2.12 -1.32 15.16
C ILE A 364 1.09 -2.42 15.44
N LYS A 365 0.09 -2.62 14.56
CA LYS A 365 -0.93 -3.68 14.70
C LYS A 365 -0.42 -5.06 14.30
N ASP A 366 0.57 -5.14 13.40
CA ASP A 366 1.02 -6.42 12.83
C ASP A 366 2.31 -6.93 13.49
N TYR A 367 3.08 -6.05 14.11
CA TYR A 367 4.29 -6.41 14.83
C TYR A 367 3.98 -6.93 16.23
N HIS A 368 4.56 -8.07 16.60
CA HIS A 368 4.37 -8.72 17.89
C HIS A 368 5.74 -8.83 18.58
N PRO A 369 6.04 -7.95 19.55
CA PRO A 369 7.30 -7.96 20.26
C PRO A 369 7.54 -9.28 21.02
N GLN A 370 8.81 -9.62 21.24
CA GLN A 370 9.21 -10.76 22.06
C GLN A 370 9.53 -10.32 23.50
N PRO A 371 9.44 -11.23 24.50
CA PRO A 371 9.87 -10.94 25.87
C PRO A 371 11.32 -10.44 25.91
N GLY A 372 11.57 -9.35 26.63
CA GLY A 372 12.88 -8.70 26.77
C GLY A 372 13.26 -7.79 25.60
N GLU A 373 12.44 -7.70 24.55
CA GLU A 373 12.74 -6.85 23.40
C GLU A 373 12.69 -5.37 23.78
N HIS A 374 13.57 -4.58 23.16
CA HIS A 374 13.54 -3.12 23.24
C HIS A 374 12.96 -2.55 21.95
N ILE A 375 11.90 -1.76 22.07
CA ILE A 375 11.27 -1.02 20.98
C ILE A 375 11.58 0.47 21.13
N LEU A 376 12.07 1.06 20.04
CA LEU A 376 12.33 2.48 19.92
C LEU A 376 11.36 3.11 18.92
N LEU A 377 10.58 4.09 19.39
CA LEU A 377 9.78 4.99 18.57
C LEU A 377 10.55 6.29 18.38
N GLN A 378 11.00 6.59 17.17
CA GLN A 378 11.80 7.77 16.89
C GLN A 378 11.11 8.69 15.88
N LEU A 379 10.80 9.91 16.28
CA LEU A 379 10.38 10.94 15.34
C LEU A 379 11.56 11.26 14.41
N SER A 380 11.37 11.04 13.11
CA SER A 380 12.45 11.09 12.11
C SER A 380 12.00 11.89 10.88
N ASN A 381 12.97 12.41 10.12
CA ASN A 381 12.75 13.01 8.80
C ASN A 381 12.97 11.96 7.70
N PHE A 382 12.29 12.14 6.56
CA PHE A 382 12.47 11.31 5.35
C PHE A 382 13.80 11.51 4.62
#